data_AF-A0A401RF49-F1
#
_entry.id   AF-A0A401RF49-F1
#
_cell.length_a   1.000
_cell.length_b   1.000
_cell.length_c   1.000
_cell.angle_alpha   90.00
_cell.angle_beta   90.00
_cell.angle_gamma   90.00
#
_symmetry.space_group_name_H-M   'P 1'
#
loop_
_entity.id
_entity.type
_entity.pdbx_description
1 polymer ?
#
loop_
_entity_poly.entity_id
_entity_poly.type
_entity_poly.pdbx_seq_one_letter_code
_entity_poly.pdbx_strand_id
1 'polypeptide(L)' 'IRSNCELAIFIQLRKAIRDGIPFYLSTNRVILTPGNENGVLPPKYFQRVLQLKPSRCVLPLDE' A
#
# COMPACT_ATOMS: atom_id res chain seq x y z
N ILE A 1 -14.28 -2.72 3.49
CA ILE A 1 -13.44 -3.26 2.39
C ILE A 1 -14.31 -3.38 1.16
N ARG A 2 -13.87 -2.98 -0.05
CA ARG A 2 -14.74 -3.16 -1.23
C ARG A 2 -14.86 -4.66 -1.48
N SER A 3 -16.09 -5.13 -1.67
CA SER A 3 -16.41 -6.57 -1.74
C SER A 3 -15.79 -7.27 -2.95
N ASN A 4 -15.32 -6.52 -3.93
CA ASN A 4 -14.69 -7.01 -5.15
C ASN A 4 -13.15 -6.90 -5.15
N CYS A 5 -12.50 -6.52 -4.04
CA CYS A 5 -11.04 -6.53 -3.97
C CYS A 5 -10.49 -7.96 -4.04
N GLU A 6 -9.49 -8.17 -4.89
CA GLU A 6 -8.81 -9.46 -5.05
C GLU A 6 -7.44 -9.47 -4.35
N LEU A 7 -6.87 -8.30 -4.10
CA LEU A 7 -5.53 -8.12 -3.53
C LEU A 7 -5.55 -7.01 -2.47
N ALA A 8 -4.80 -7.21 -1.38
CA ALA A 8 -4.50 -6.20 -0.38
C ALA A 8 -2.99 -6.07 -0.19
N ILE A 9 -2.47 -4.86 -0.44
CA ILE A 9 -1.06 -4.53 -0.24
C ILE A 9 -0.93 -3.74 1.06
N PHE A 10 -0.13 -4.26 1.98
CA PHE A 10 0.22 -3.60 3.23
C PHE A 10 1.48 -2.78 3.03
N ILE A 11 1.49 -1.53 3.50
CA ILE A 11 2.59 -0.59 3.27
C ILE A 11 3.34 -0.32 4.58
N GLN A 12 4.67 -0.32 4.54
CA GLN A 12 5.56 0.19 5.58
C GLN A 12 5.49 1.72 5.65
N LEU A 13 4.39 2.25 6.16
CA LEU A 13 4.09 3.68 6.18
C LEU A 13 5.21 4.52 6.81
N ARG A 14 5.76 4.06 7.95
CA ARG A 14 6.87 4.77 8.64
C ARG A 14 8.12 4.86 7.77
N LYS A 15 8.43 3.83 6.98
CA LYS A 15 9.58 3.85 6.05
C LYS A 15 9.34 4.87 4.94
N ALA A 16 8.16 4.85 4.33
CA ALA A 16 7.81 5.78 3.26
C ALA A 16 7.83 7.26 3.71
N ILE A 17 7.33 7.56 4.91
CA ILE A 17 7.38 8.91 5.47
C ILE A 17 8.83 9.36 5.72
N ARG A 18 9.68 8.48 6.28
CA ARG A 18 11.10 8.80 6.52
C ARG A 18 11.88 9.04 5.23
N ASP A 19 11.54 8.31 4.16
CA ASP A 19 12.12 8.50 2.82
C ASP A 19 11.53 9.74 2.09
N GLY A 20 10.68 10.54 2.76
CA GLY A 20 10.16 11.81 2.24
C GLY A 20 8.88 11.72 1.41
N ILE A 21 8.20 10.57 1.37
CA ILE A 21 6.91 10.46 0.68
C ILE A 21 5.82 11.09 1.55
N PRO A 22 5.08 12.11 1.05
CA PRO A 22 4.04 12.74 1.84
C PRO A 22 2.77 11.87 1.90
N PHE A 23 2.12 11.89 3.06
CA PHE A 23 0.83 11.25 3.30
C PHE A 23 -0.12 12.24 3.97
N TYR A 24 -1.40 12.18 3.60
CA TYR A 24 -2.44 13.10 4.06
C TYR A 24 -3.65 12.30 4.54
N LEU A 25 -4.34 12.80 5.56
CA LEU A 25 -5.63 12.25 5.99
C LEU A 25 -6.76 13.07 5.37
N SER A 26 -7.60 12.43 4.55
CA SER A 26 -8.77 13.08 3.98
C SER A 26 -9.88 13.27 5.03
N THR A 27 -10.86 14.11 4.71
CA THR A 27 -12.07 14.32 5.54
C THR A 27 -12.84 13.03 5.81
N ASN A 28 -12.84 12.10 4.84
CA ASN A 28 -13.47 10.78 4.97
C ASN A 28 -12.55 9.74 5.64
N ARG A 29 -11.50 10.18 6.34
CA ARG A 29 -10.54 9.34 7.08
C ARG A 29 -9.80 8.33 6.20
N VAL A 30 -9.58 8.65 4.92
CA VAL A 30 -8.76 7.88 4.00
C VAL A 30 -7.37 8.49 3.94
N ILE A 31 -6.33 7.66 4.05
CA ILE A 31 -4.95 8.09 3.87
C ILE A 31 -4.66 8.19 2.37
N LEU A 32 -4.15 9.33 1.94
CA LEU A 32 -3.80 9.65 0.55
C LEU A 32 -2.30 9.93 0.44
N THR A 33 -1.71 9.58 -0.70
CA THR A 33 -0.35 9.99 -1.05
C THR A 33 -0.29 10.28 -2.55
N PRO A 34 0.40 11.35 -2.98
CA PRO A 34 0.69 11.57 -4.39
C PRO A 34 1.75 10.61 -4.92
N GLY A 35 2.43 9.84 -4.05
CA GLY A 35 3.58 9.02 -4.43
C GLY A 35 4.89 9.82 -4.48
N ASN A 36 5.88 9.27 -5.18
CA ASN A 36 7.15 9.92 -5.47
C ASN A 36 7.04 10.86 -6.69
N GLU A 37 8.17 11.31 -7.22
CA GLU A 37 8.28 12.14 -8.43
C GLU A 37 7.57 11.57 -9.67
N ASN A 38 7.38 10.25 -9.73
CA ASN A 38 6.68 9.56 -10.81
C ASN A 38 5.18 9.36 -10.52
N GLY A 39 4.66 9.91 -9.42
CA GLY A 39 3.26 9.77 -9.02
C GLY A 39 2.91 8.38 -8.47
N VAL A 40 3.90 7.59 -8.05
CA VAL A 40 3.69 6.20 -7.59
C VAL A 40 4.30 5.96 -6.22
N LEU A 41 3.76 4.98 -5.49
CA LEU A 41 4.40 4.46 -4.28
C LEU A 41 5.22 3.21 -4.65
N PRO A 42 6.57 3.27 -4.65
CA PRO A 42 7.40 2.15 -5.08
C PRO A 42 7.22 0.88 -4.23
N PRO A 43 7.38 -0.33 -4.84
CA PRO A 43 7.25 -1.61 -4.13
C PRO A 43 8.20 -1.79 -2.94
N LYS A 44 9.31 -1.05 -2.84
CA LYS A 44 10.24 -1.07 -1.68
C LYS A 44 9.59 -0.72 -0.33
N TYR A 45 8.38 -0.18 -0.36
CA TYR A 45 7.55 0.11 0.81
C TYR A 45 6.47 -0.95 1.07
N PHE A 46 6.36 -1.99 0.26
CA PHE A 46 5.42 -3.08 0.51
C PHE A 46 5.93 -3.91 1.68
N GLN A 47 5.06 -4.14 2.65
CA GLN A 47 5.33 -4.94 3.83
C GLN A 47 4.85 -6.37 3.64
N ARG A 48 3.70 -6.54 2.99
CA ARG A 48 3.05 -7.83 2.76
C ARG A 48 2.01 -7.67 1.66
N VAL A 49 1.88 -8.70 0.84
CA VAL A 49 0.80 -8.79 -0.16
C VAL A 49 -0.10 -9.96 0.20
N LEU A 50 -1.39 -9.70 0.27
CA LEU A 50 -2.41 -10.69 0.60
C LEU A 50 -3.36 -10.83 -0.57
N GLN A 51 -3.37 -12.00 -1.21
CA GLN A 51 -4.46 -12.38 -2.08
C GLN A 51 -5.71 -12.60 -1.22
N LEU A 52 -6.82 -11.99 -1.61
CA LEU A 52 -8.12 -12.09 -0.94
C LEU A 52 -9.04 -13.08 -1.65
N LYS A 53 -8.90 -13.22 -2.97
CA LYS A 53 -9.69 -14.09 -3.85
C LYS A 53 -8.82 -14.72 -4.94
N PRO A 54 -9.17 -15.92 -5.46
CA PRO A 54 -10.27 -16.78 -5.02
C PRO A 54 -10.02 -17.42 -3.65
N SER A 55 -8.74 -17.62 -3.31
CA SER A 55 -8.30 -18.17 -2.03
C SER A 55 -7.42 -17.17 -1.31
N ARG A 56 -7.61 -17.05 0.00
CA ARG A 56 -6.82 -16.16 0.84
C ARG A 56 -5.43 -16.75 1.07
N CYS A 57 -4.38 -16.12 0.56
CA CYS A 57 -3.00 -16.51 0.79
C CYS A 57 -2.06 -15.30 0.80
N VAL A 58 -0.94 -15.43 1.50
CA VAL A 58 0.15 -14.44 1.43
C VAL A 58 0.96 -14.72 0.18
N LEU A 59 1.19 -13.69 -0.63
CA LEU A 59 2.04 -13.79 -1.81
C LEU A 59 3.49 -13.43 -1.45
N PRO A 60 4.49 -14.07 -2.09
CA PRO A 60 5.89 -13.70 -1.90
C PRO A 60 6.11 -12.25 -2.34
N LEU A 61 6.97 -11.55 -1.60
CA LEU A 61 7.56 -10.29 -2.01
C LEU A 61 9.03 -10.58 -2.24
N ASP A 62 9.50 -10.39 -3.47
CA ASP A 62 10.92 -10.42 -3.76
C ASP A 62 11.56 -9.17 -3.13
N GLU A 63 12.70 -9.37 -2.46
CA GLU A 63 13.47 -8.27 -1.84
C GLU A 63 14.25 -7.44 -2.87
#